data_AF-A0A7K2N1J1-F1
#
_entry.id   AF-A0A7K2N1J1-F1
#
_cell.length_a   1.000
_cell.length_b   1.000
_cell.length_c   1.000
_cell.angle_alpha   90.00
_cell.angle_beta   90.00
_cell.angle_gamma   90.00
#
_symmetry.space_group_name_H-M   'P 1'
#
loop_
_entity.id
_entity.type
_entity.pdbx_description
1 polymer ?
#
loop_
_entity_poly.entity_id
_entity_poly.type
_entity_poly.pdbx_seq_one_letter_code
_entity_poly.pdbx_strand_id
1 'polypeptide(L)' 'LGVRTGLFDRPDADRMTARLGAALTDAITRVLGDDLRAGTVVELVASPPERTFVGGAPAV' A
#
# COMPACT_ATOMS: atom_id res chain seq x y z
N LEU A 1 -6.44 -3.56 5.25
CA LEU A 1 -4.99 -3.29 5.08
C LEU A 1 -4.89 -1.90 4.46
N GLY A 2 -4.22 -0.96 5.13
CA GLY A 2 -4.11 0.42 4.67
C GLY A 2 -2.73 0.96 4.99
N VAL A 3 -2.30 1.98 4.26
CA VAL A 3 -1.01 2.64 4.49
C VAL A 3 -1.22 3.78 5.51
N ARG A 4 -0.38 3.85 6.54
CA ARG A 4 -0.39 4.97 7.50
C ARG A 4 0.28 6.20 6.88
N THR A 5 -0.26 7.40 7.14
CA THR A 5 0.30 8.66 6.64
C THR A 5 1.78 8.81 6.96
N GLY A 6 2.20 8.45 8.18
CA GLY A 6 3.61 8.53 8.59
C GLY A 6 4.59 7.65 7.80
N LEU A 7 4.12 6.75 6.92
CA LEU A 7 4.98 6.08 5.94
C LEU A 7 5.58 7.09 4.95
N PHE A 8 4.75 8.04 4.49
CA PHE A 8 5.11 9.00 3.46
C PHE A 8 6.07 10.09 3.96
N ASP A 9 6.10 10.33 5.27
CA ASP A 9 7.00 11.33 5.88
C ASP A 9 8.43 10.80 6.12
N ARG A 10 8.68 9.51 5.84
CA ARG A 10 10.00 8.90 6.08
C ARG A 10 11.03 9.36 5.05
N PRO A 11 12.32 9.46 5.42
CA PRO A 11 13.39 9.79 4.48
C PRO A 11 13.55 8.75 3.36
N ASP A 12 13.10 7.51 3.59
CA ASP A 12 13.15 6.41 2.63
C ASP A 12 11.78 6.10 1.99
N ALA A 13 10.79 6.99 2.13
CA ALA A 13 9.41 6.78 1.69
C ALA A 13 9.32 6.37 0.21
N ASP A 14 9.98 7.08 -0.70
CA ASP A 14 9.95 6.80 -2.15
C ASP A 14 10.40 5.37 -2.48
N ARG A 15 11.48 4.92 -1.82
CA ARG A 15 11.99 3.56 -2.02
C ARG A 15 11.01 2.52 -1.48
N MET A 16 10.39 2.79 -0.33
CA MET A 16 9.44 1.88 0.30
C MET A 16 8.15 1.77 -0.51
N THR A 17 7.58 2.89 -0.94
CA THR A 17 6.33 2.94 -1.72
C THR A 17 6.53 2.31 -3.10
N ALA A 18 7.65 2.56 -3.77
CA ALA A 18 7.98 1.91 -5.04
C ALA A 18 8.08 0.38 -4.91
N ARG A 19 8.77 -0.11 -3.87
CA ARG A 19 8.86 -1.56 -3.59
C ARG A 19 7.52 -2.18 -3.26
N LEU A 20 6.69 -1.48 -2.48
CA LEU A 20 5.35 -1.95 -2.14
C LEU A 20 4.45 -2.02 -3.37
N GLY A 21 4.46 -0.98 -4.22
CA GLY A 21 3.71 -0.97 -5.47
C GLY A 21 4.09 -2.15 -6.37
N ALA A 22 5.39 -2.36 -6.58
CA ALA A 22 5.88 -3.49 -7.38
C ALA A 22 5.44 -4.85 -6.80
N ALA A 23 5.62 -5.06 -5.49
CA ALA A 23 5.25 -6.32 -4.84
C ALA A 23 3.75 -6.59 -4.88
N LEU A 24 2.91 -5.56 -4.77
CA LEU A 24 1.46 -5.68 -4.90
C LEU A 24 1.06 -6.05 -6.34
N THR A 25 1.64 -5.38 -7.33
CA THR A 25 1.44 -5.75 -8.74
C THR A 25 1.85 -7.20 -9.00
N ASP A 26 3.03 -7.63 -8.52
CA ASP A 26 3.49 -9.02 -8.64
C ASP A 26 2.52 -10.01 -7.99
N ALA A 27 2.00 -9.68 -6.80
CA ALA A 27 1.04 -10.53 -6.11
C ALA A 27 -0.28 -10.66 -6.89
N ILE A 28 -0.76 -9.56 -7.48
CA ILE A 28 -1.98 -9.53 -8.30
C ILE A 28 -1.78 -10.37 -9.58
N THR A 29 -0.70 -10.13 -10.32
CA THR A 29 -0.46 -10.83 -11.60
C THR A 29 -0.18 -12.31 -11.40
N ARG A 30 0.41 -12.70 -10.26
CA ARG A 30 0.56 -14.12 -9.89
C ARG A 30 -0.78 -14.85 -9.77
N VAL A 31 -1.85 -14.16 -9.38
CA VAL A 31 -3.20 -14.76 -9.22
C VAL A 31 -4.02 -14.63 -10.50
N LEU A 32 -3.97 -13.47 -11.16
CA LEU A 32 -4.85 -13.14 -12.29
C LEU A 32 -4.21 -13.36 -13.67
N GLY A 33 -2.90 -13.61 -13.74
CA GLY A 33 -2.13 -13.75 -14.97
C GLY A 33 -1.25 -12.54 -15.27
N ASP A 34 -0.09 -12.79 -15.89
CA ASP A 34 0.93 -11.76 -16.17
C ASP A 34 0.54 -10.79 -17.29
N ASP A 35 -0.37 -11.20 -18.20
CA ASP A 35 -0.87 -10.33 -19.27
C ASP A 35 -1.58 -9.07 -18.72
N LEU A 36 -2.10 -9.14 -17.50
CA LEU A 36 -2.79 -8.03 -16.84
C LEU A 36 -1.85 -7.03 -16.16
N ARG A 37 -0.54 -7.28 -16.14
CA ARG A 37 0.44 -6.41 -15.47
C ARG A 37 0.39 -4.98 -15.96
N ALA A 38 0.36 -4.81 -17.29
CA ALA A 38 0.36 -3.48 -17.93
C ALA A 38 -0.91 -2.66 -17.61
N GLY A 39 -2.02 -3.33 -17.30
CA GLY A 39 -3.29 -2.68 -16.90
C GLY A 39 -3.48 -2.58 -15.39
N THR A 40 -2.57 -3.12 -14.57
CA THR A 40 -2.71 -3.13 -13.12
C THR A 40 -2.24 -1.81 -12.53
N VAL A 41 -3.17 -1.08 -11.89
CA VAL A 41 -2.88 0.17 -11.18
C VAL A 41 -2.89 -0.08 -9.68
N VAL A 42 -1.86 0.40 -8.99
CA VAL A 42 -1.75 0.37 -7.52
C VAL A 42 -1.60 1.80 -7.02
N GLU A 43 -2.59 2.26 -6.27
CA GLU A 43 -2.56 3.56 -5.59
C GLU A 43 -2.40 3.35 -4.08
N LEU A 44 -1.40 3.99 -3.49
CA LEU A 44 -1.17 3.96 -2.05
C LEU A 44 -1.81 5.20 -1.43
N VAL A 45 -3.00 5.04 -0.87
CA VAL A 45 -3.73 6.13 -0.21
C VAL A 45 -3.53 6.03 1.31
N ALA A 46 -2.98 7.09 1.90
CA ALA A 46 -2.84 7.20 3.35
C ALA A 46 -4.21 7.34 4.02
N SER A 47 -4.46 6.54 5.06
CA SER A 47 -5.57 6.80 5.98
C SER A 47 -5.09 7.69 7.13
N PRO A 48 -5.83 8.76 7.48
CA PRO A 48 -5.52 9.55 8.65
C PRO A 48 -5.50 8.68 9.92
N PRO A 49 -4.49 8.83 10.79
CA PRO A 49 -4.33 7.97 11.97
C PRO A 49 -5.54 8.02 12.90
N GLU A 50 -6.18 9.18 13.04
CA GLU A 50 -7.37 9.39 13.88
C GLU A 50 -8.64 8.65 13.37
N ARG A 51 -8.60 8.08 12.16
CA ARG A 51 -9.70 7.32 11.55
C ARG A 51 -9.41 5.82 11.44
N THR A 52 -8.30 5.36 12.00
CA THR A 52 -7.89 3.96 11.90
C THR A 52 -8.11 3.25 13.22
N PHE A 53 -8.77 2.08 13.20
CA PHE A 53 -9.07 1.28 14.39
C PHE A 53 -8.66 -0.18 14.20
N VAL A 54 -8.14 -0.81 15.24
CA VAL A 54 -7.79 -2.24 15.28
C VAL A 54 -8.48 -2.88 16.48
N GLY A 55 -9.31 -3.91 16.23
CA GLY A 55 -10.05 -4.58 17.32
C GLY A 55 -11.03 -3.69 18.07
N GLY A 56 -11.49 -2.58 17.46
CA GLY A 56 -12.38 -1.61 18.09
C GLY A 56 -11.67 -0.48 18.85
N ALA A 57 -10.34 -0.49 18.94
CA ALA A 57 -9.56 0.57 19.58
C ALA A 57 -8.83 1.45 18.53
N PRO A 58 -8.61 2.75 18.81
CA PRO A 58 -7.79 3.60 17.94
C PRO A 58 -6.43 2.96 17.68
N ALA A 59 -6.01 2.95 16.42
CA ALA A 59 -4.75 2.39 16.01
C ALA A 59 -3.63 3.40 16.30
N VAL A 60 -3.08 3.35 17.52
CA VAL A 60 -1.92 4.15 17.95
C VAL A 60 -0.65 3.88 17.15
#